data_AF-A0AA96W776-F1
#
_entry.id   AF-A0AA96W776-F1
#
_cell.length_a   1.000
_cell.length_b   1.000
_cell.length_c   1.000
_cell.angle_alpha   90.00
_cell.angle_beta   90.00
_cell.angle_gamma   90.00
#
_symmetry.space_group_name_H-M   'P 1'
#
loop_
_entity.id
_entity.type
_entity.pdbx_description
1 polymer ?
#
loop_
_entity_poly.entity_id
_entity_poly.type
_entity_poly.pdbx_seq_one_letter_code
_entity_poly.pdbx_strand_id
1 'polypeptide(L)' 'MSEPRSIEVDSRFGVGDLRVTKVTDDTVVLRSSGAGTVLSSSLGAGGTGGLNGLGFRVKSLQGGTAVLEFFPRA' A
#
# COMPACT_ATOMS: atom_id res chain seq x y z
N MET A 1 1.03 14.19 -10.92
CA MET A 1 1.51 12.98 -10.21
C MET A 1 1.50 13.28 -8.72
N SER A 2 1.06 12.33 -7.89
CA SER A 2 1.04 12.50 -6.43
C SER A 2 2.44 12.39 -5.83
N GLU A 3 2.75 13.18 -4.81
CA GLU A 3 3.99 13.03 -4.05
C GLU A 3 3.98 11.73 -3.22
N PRO A 4 5.13 11.06 -3.02
CA PRO A 4 5.18 9.85 -2.22
C PRO A 4 4.83 10.11 -0.75
N ARG A 5 3.87 9.36 -0.20
CA ARG A 5 3.40 9.49 1.18
C ARG A 5 3.76 8.28 2.03
N SER A 6 4.44 8.51 3.16
CA SER A 6 4.66 7.47 4.17
C SER A 6 3.45 7.34 5.08
N ILE A 7 3.14 6.11 5.45
CA ILE A 7 2.05 5.75 6.35
C ILE A 7 2.69 5.06 7.55
N GLU A 8 2.51 5.62 8.74
CA GLU A 8 2.91 4.93 9.96
C GLU A 8 2.02 3.70 10.15
N VAL A 9 2.67 2.54 10.32
CA VAL A 9 2.00 1.28 10.58
C VAL A 9 2.39 0.84 11.99
N ASP A 10 1.41 0.39 12.75
CA ASP A 10 1.63 -0.15 14.09
C ASP A 10 2.59 -1.36 14.02
N SER A 11 3.57 -1.41 14.92
CA SER A 11 4.63 -2.43 14.91
C SER A 11 4.10 -3.86 15.03
N ARG A 12 2.88 -4.06 15.55
CA ARG A 12 2.20 -5.36 15.62
C ARG A 12 1.97 -6.01 14.25
N PHE A 13 2.00 -5.24 13.17
CA PHE A 13 1.88 -5.76 11.81
C PHE A 13 3.21 -6.25 11.23
N GLY A 14 4.35 -6.08 11.92
CA GLY A 14 5.66 -6.56 11.45
C GLY A 14 6.22 -5.82 10.23
N VAL A 15 5.58 -4.71 9.82
CA VAL A 15 6.00 -3.86 8.72
C VAL A 15 6.85 -2.71 9.27
N GLY A 16 8.03 -2.49 8.67
CA GLY A 16 8.93 -1.40 9.07
C GLY A 16 8.56 -0.06 8.45
N ASP A 17 8.39 -0.01 7.13
CA ASP A 17 7.91 1.17 6.40
C ASP A 17 6.84 0.75 5.39
N LEU A 18 5.82 1.58 5.23
CA LEU A 18 4.83 1.48 4.17
C LEU A 18 4.70 2.84 3.48
N ARG A 19 4.90 2.85 2.16
CA ARG A 19 4.89 4.06 1.36
C ARG A 19 4.01 3.92 0.13
N VAL A 20 3.13 4.88 -0.07
CA VAL A 20 2.49 5.11 -1.37
C VAL A 20 3.49 5.87 -2.23
N THR A 21 4.01 5.25 -3.28
CA THR A 21 5.05 5.85 -4.12
C THR A 21 4.50 6.54 -5.36
N LYS A 22 3.31 6.13 -5.82
CA LYS A 22 2.63 6.71 -6.96
C LYS A 22 1.13 6.44 -6.90
N VAL A 23 0.34 7.45 -7.22
CA VAL A 23 -1.09 7.32 -7.53
C VAL A 23 -1.32 7.94 -8.91
N THR A 24 -1.99 7.17 -9.78
CA THR A 24 -2.54 7.62 -11.06
C THR A 24 -4.07 7.50 -11.00
N ASP A 25 -4.74 7.79 -12.11
CA ASP A 25 -6.19 7.65 -12.19
C ASP A 25 -6.64 6.19 -12.09
N ASP A 26 -5.79 5.25 -12.52
CA ASP A 26 -6.14 3.83 -12.61
C ASP A 26 -5.37 2.94 -11.64
N THR A 27 -4.24 3.41 -11.08
CA THR A 27 -3.39 2.59 -10.23
C THR A 27 -2.83 3.33 -9.00
N VAL A 28 -2.59 2.54 -7.95
CA VAL A 28 -1.78 2.91 -6.80
C VAL A 28 -0.60 1.95 -6.68
N VAL A 29 0.58 2.51 -6.43
CA VAL A 29 1.80 1.75 -6.16
C VAL A 29 2.17 1.90 -4.70
N LEU A 30 2.25 0.76 -4.02
CA LEU A 30 2.64 0.62 -2.62
C LEU A 30 3.99 -0.06 -2.54
N ARG A 31 4.88 0.45 -1.68
CA ARG A 31 6.16 -0.16 -1.33
C ARG A 31 6.20 -0.38 0.16
N SER A 32 6.76 -1.52 0.58
CA SER A 32 6.96 -1.81 2.00
C SER A 32 8.30 -2.46 2.26
N SER A 33 8.90 -2.14 3.40
CA SER A 33 10.06 -2.86 3.96
C SER A 33 9.67 -3.58 5.26
N GLY A 34 10.23 -4.76 5.48
CA GLY A 34 9.99 -5.57 6.68
C GLY A 34 10.77 -6.88 6.61
N ALA A 35 11.21 -7.39 7.76
CA ALA A 35 11.96 -8.66 7.86
C ALA A 35 13.14 -8.81 6.87
N GLY A 36 13.88 -7.72 6.61
CA GLY A 36 15.01 -7.70 5.68
C GLY A 36 14.64 -7.68 4.20
N THR A 37 13.35 -7.62 3.85
CA THR A 37 12.87 -7.60 2.46
C THR A 37 12.21 -6.26 2.13
N VAL A 38 12.31 -5.86 0.86
CA VAL A 38 11.59 -4.72 0.30
C VAL A 38 10.71 -5.23 -0.84
N LEU A 39 9.40 -5.00 -0.75
CA LEU A 39 8.43 -5.44 -1.74
C LEU A 39 7.65 -4.23 -2.29
N SER A 40 7.12 -4.39 -3.51
CA SER A 40 6.28 -3.39 -4.18
C SER A 40 5.08 -4.07 -4.84
N SER A 41 3.93 -3.38 -4.87
CA SER A 41 2.72 -3.84 -5.56
C SER A 41 2.05 -2.67 -6.27
N SER A 42 1.51 -2.93 -7.46
CA SER A 42 0.70 -1.99 -8.24
C SER A 42 -0.69 -2.57 -8.40
N LEU A 43 -1.72 -1.84 -7.97
CA LEU A 43 -3.11 -2.30 -7.99
C LEU A 43 -4.02 -1.22 -8.57
N GLY A 44 -5.07 -1.65 -9.27
CA GLY A 44 -6.19 -0.79 -9.66
C GLY A 44 -7.36 -0.88 -8.68
N ALA A 45 -8.43 -0.13 -8.97
CA ALA A 45 -9.63 -0.08 -8.14
C ALA A 45 -10.24 -1.48 -7.94
N GLY A 46 -10.64 -1.81 -6.71
CA GLY A 46 -11.13 -3.13 -6.34
C GLY A 46 -10.04 -4.20 -6.14
N GLY A 47 -8.80 -3.91 -6.53
CA GLY A 47 -7.66 -4.82 -6.37
C GLY A 47 -7.31 -5.08 -4.91
N THR A 48 -6.82 -6.28 -4.63
CA THR A 48 -6.35 -6.71 -3.30
C THR A 48 -4.93 -7.22 -3.41
N GLY A 49 -4.07 -6.84 -2.47
CA GLY A 49 -2.68 -7.24 -2.42
C GLY A 49 -2.17 -7.41 -1.00
N GLY A 50 -0.86 -7.60 -0.88
CA GLY A 50 -0.20 -7.59 0.42
C GLY A 50 1.31 -7.56 0.29
N LEU A 51 1.95 -7.00 1.32
CA LEU A 51 3.39 -6.85 1.43
C LEU A 51 3.78 -7.12 2.89
N ASN A 52 4.79 -7.95 3.12
CA ASN A 52 5.35 -8.20 4.46
C ASN A 52 4.30 -8.51 5.55
N GLY A 53 3.31 -9.36 5.25
CA GLY A 53 2.25 -9.73 6.21
C GLY A 53 1.12 -8.70 6.38
N LEU A 54 1.21 -7.54 5.72
CA LEU A 54 0.13 -6.56 5.68
C LEU A 54 -0.70 -6.73 4.40
N GLY A 55 -1.99 -7.00 4.56
CA GLY A 55 -2.97 -7.02 3.48
C GLY A 55 -3.56 -5.65 3.23
N PHE A 56 -3.95 -5.39 1.98
CA PHE A 56 -4.64 -4.16 1.61
C PHE A 56 -5.58 -4.35 0.42
N ARG A 57 -6.66 -3.56 0.41
CA ARG A 57 -7.63 -3.47 -0.69
C ARG A 57 -7.76 -2.02 -1.15
N VAL A 58 -7.79 -1.82 -2.47
CA VAL A 58 -8.10 -0.52 -3.08
C VAL A 58 -9.62 -0.35 -3.13
N LYS A 59 -10.16 0.51 -2.27
CA LYS A 59 -11.61 0.79 -2.22
C LYS A 59 -12.04 1.72 -3.34
N SER A 60 -11.21 2.72 -3.65
CA SER A 60 -11.41 3.62 -4.78
C SER A 60 -10.10 4.22 -5.25
N LEU A 61 -10.09 4.60 -6.53
CA LEU A 61 -9.05 5.40 -7.18
C LEU A 61 -9.77 6.45 -8.03
N GLN A 62 -9.58 7.72 -7.72
CA GLN A 62 -10.19 8.81 -8.47
C GLN A 62 -9.40 10.10 -8.30
N GLY A 63 -9.12 10.79 -9.40
CA GLY A 63 -8.48 12.11 -9.40
C GLY A 63 -7.15 12.13 -8.65
N GLY A 64 -6.30 11.12 -8.86
CA GLY A 64 -5.02 10.98 -8.15
C GLY A 64 -5.14 10.67 -6.65
N THR A 65 -6.33 10.33 -6.15
CA THR A 65 -6.57 9.93 -4.76
C THR A 65 -6.91 8.44 -4.69
N ALA A 66 -6.25 7.73 -3.77
CA ALA A 66 -6.52 6.32 -3.48
C ALA A 66 -7.10 6.18 -2.07
N VAL A 67 -8.17 5.40 -1.93
CA VAL A 67 -8.67 4.97 -0.61
C VAL A 67 -8.26 3.51 -0.40
N LEU A 68 -7.47 3.28 0.64
CA LEU A 68 -6.92 1.97 0.98
C LEU A 68 -7.52 1.48 2.30
N GLU A 69 -7.94 0.21 2.30
CA GLU A 69 -8.34 -0.52 3.50
C GLU A 69 -7.23 -1.52 3.84
N PHE A 70 -6.68 -1.44 5.06
CA PHE A 70 -5.59 -2.29 5.53
C PHE A 70 -6.10 -3.36 6.49
N PHE A 71 -5.52 -4.56 6.45
CA PHE A 71 -5.89 -5.66 7.33
C PHE A 71 -4.71 -6.61 7.60
N PRO A 72 -4.68 -7.32 8.74
CA PRO A 72 -3.69 -8.37 8.96
C PRO A 72 -3.79 -9.47 7.89
N ARG A 73 -2.66 -9.90 7.33
CA ARG A 73 -2.60 -11.04 6.42
C ARG A 73 -1.79 -12.14 7.10
N ALA A 74 -2.41 -13.30 7.28
CA ALA A 74 -1.77 -14.50 7.84
C ALA A 74 -0.67 -15.03 6.91
#